data_AF-A0A8S4A553-F1
#
_entry.id   AF-A0A8S4A553-F1
#
_cell.length_a   1.000
_cell.length_b   1.000
_cell.length_c   1.000
_cell.angle_alpha   90.00
_cell.angle_beta   90.00
_cell.angle_gamma   90.00
#
_symmetry.space_group_name_H-M   'P 1'
#
loop_
_entity.id
_entity.type
_entity.pdbx_description
1 polymer ?
#
loop_
_entity_poly.entity_id
_entity_poly.type
_entity_poly.pdbx_seq_one_letter_code
_entity_poly.pdbx_strand_id
1 'polypeptide(L)'
;MSNKAPSKLLEEINKSGKDNLHHVDPEVKNHLPTKEVINEEKTQVELRNKIGNFNKEQLKPTTTEKKARLPTPDEINREKKEEELKKSISSFKRASLKHTDTLEKNPLPPTEAIQQEKKAVEFRNNIAGFEKGQLKKAKTDEKNLLPTKEEIAAEKAAAKK
;
A
#
# COMPACT_ATOMS: atom_id res chain seq x y z
N MET A 1 25.97 12.35 -69.86
CA MET A 1 25.68 13.79 -69.85
C MET A 1 26.81 14.49 -69.10
N SER A 2 27.55 15.35 -69.78
CA SER A 2 28.70 16.06 -69.19
C SER A 2 28.19 17.03 -68.12
N ASN A 3 28.48 16.77 -66.85
CA ASN A 3 28.22 17.71 -65.74
C ASN A 3 29.27 18.82 -65.76
N LYS A 4 29.35 19.57 -66.86
CA LYS A 4 30.22 20.74 -66.98
C LYS A 4 29.48 21.92 -66.39
N ALA A 5 30.05 22.54 -65.36
CA ALA A 5 29.49 23.74 -64.75
C ALA A 5 29.23 24.83 -65.81
N PRO A 6 28.14 25.61 -65.69
CA PRO A 6 27.81 26.66 -66.66
C PRO A 6 28.97 27.64 -66.79
N SER A 7 29.38 27.92 -68.02
CA SER A 7 30.54 28.80 -68.30
C SER A 7 30.43 30.16 -67.63
N LYS A 8 29.21 30.72 -67.57
CA LYS A 8 28.93 32.00 -66.89
C LYS A 8 29.28 31.99 -65.40
N LEU A 9 29.01 30.88 -64.72
CA LEU A 9 29.30 30.70 -63.29
C LEU A 9 30.82 30.65 -63.04
N LEU A 10 31.54 29.95 -63.92
CA LEU A 10 33.02 29.91 -63.88
C LEU A 10 33.61 31.31 -64.12
N GLU A 11 33.03 32.07 -65.04
CA GLU A 11 33.46 33.43 -65.35
C GLU A 11 33.19 34.39 -64.18
N GLU A 12 32.06 34.24 -63.50
CA GLU A 12 31.68 35.05 -62.33
C GLU A 12 32.54 34.74 -61.11
N ILE A 13 32.83 33.45 -60.84
CA ILE A 13 33.76 33.02 -59.78
C ILE A 13 35.17 33.58 -60.03
N ASN A 14 35.61 33.58 -61.30
CA ASN A 14 36.91 34.14 -61.66
C ASN A 14 36.96 35.67 -61.55
N LYS A 15 35.81 36.36 -61.66
CA LYS A 15 35.69 37.81 -61.44
C LYS A 15 35.54 38.17 -59.96
N SER A 16 34.97 37.30 -59.13
CA SER A 16 34.94 37.44 -57.68
C SER A 16 36.30 37.09 -57.08
N GLY A 17 37.30 37.93 -57.35
CA GLY A 17 38.61 37.86 -56.72
C GLY A 17 38.50 38.03 -55.20
N LYS A 18 39.57 37.62 -54.50
CA LYS A 18 39.72 37.69 -53.04
C LYS A 18 39.40 39.09 -52.46
N ASP A 19 39.50 40.10 -53.30
CA ASP A 19 39.26 41.52 -53.03
C ASP A 19 37.79 41.85 -52.70
N ASN A 20 36.85 40.98 -53.07
CA ASN A 20 35.43 41.13 -52.77
C ASN A 20 34.99 40.39 -51.49
N LEU A 21 35.92 39.73 -50.80
CA LEU A 21 35.66 39.11 -49.51
C LEU A 21 35.97 40.11 -48.40
N HIS A 22 35.04 40.28 -47.46
CA HIS A 22 35.35 40.99 -46.23
C HIS A 22 36.46 40.22 -45.49
N HIS A 23 37.58 40.88 -45.26
CA HIS A 23 38.61 40.37 -44.37
C HIS A 23 38.02 40.23 -42.96
N VAL A 24 38.15 39.05 -42.38
CA VAL A 24 37.83 38.80 -40.98
C VAL A 24 39.14 38.45 -40.30
N ASP A 25 39.58 39.29 -39.36
CA ASP A 25 40.68 38.95 -38.45
C ASP A 25 40.13 38.02 -37.36
N PRO A 26 40.48 36.72 -37.34
CA PRO A 26 40.02 35.84 -36.28
C PRO A 26 40.71 36.23 -34.96
N GLU A 27 39.95 36.80 -34.03
CA GLU A 27 40.42 36.94 -32.64
C GLU A 27 40.47 35.56 -31.98
N VAL A 28 41.69 35.05 -31.79
CA VAL A 28 41.92 33.86 -30.94
C VAL A 28 41.77 34.32 -29.48
N LYS A 29 40.59 34.08 -28.89
CA LYS A 29 40.33 34.36 -27.48
C LYS A 29 41.11 33.39 -26.57
N ASN A 30 42.36 33.73 -26.28
CA ASN A 30 43.16 33.07 -25.25
C ASN A 30 42.82 33.65 -23.87
N HIS A 31 41.65 33.28 -23.34
CA HIS A 31 41.27 33.67 -21.98
C HIS A 31 42.22 33.00 -20.99
N LEU A 32 42.93 33.84 -20.21
CA LEU A 32 43.70 33.37 -19.07
C LEU A 32 42.74 32.72 -18.05
N PRO A 33 43.14 31.59 -17.42
CA PRO A 33 42.37 31.01 -16.34
C PRO A 33 42.07 32.06 -15.26
N THR A 34 40.84 32.05 -14.74
CA THR A 34 40.48 32.95 -13.63
C THR A 34 41.26 32.54 -12.37
N LYS A 35 41.39 33.48 -11.43
CA LYS A 35 42.03 33.22 -10.12
C LYS A 35 41.37 32.05 -9.38
N GLU A 36 40.06 31.88 -9.54
CA GLU A 36 39.30 30.77 -8.96
C GLU A 36 39.76 29.42 -9.53
N VAL A 37 39.80 29.29 -10.85
CA VAL A 37 40.27 28.06 -11.54
C VAL A 37 41.69 27.67 -11.12
N ILE A 38 42.59 28.67 -11.02
CA ILE A 38 43.97 28.43 -10.59
C ILE A 38 44.04 27.95 -9.13
N ASN A 39 43.21 28.51 -8.25
CA ASN A 39 43.19 28.10 -6.84
C ASN A 39 42.60 26.69 -6.70
N GLU A 40 41.53 26.37 -7.42
CA GLU A 40 40.94 25.03 -7.44
C GLU A 40 41.96 24.00 -7.94
N GLU A 41 42.65 24.28 -9.04
CA GLU A 41 43.70 23.39 -9.56
C GLU A 41 44.81 23.16 -8.53
N LYS A 42 45.28 24.21 -7.85
CA LYS A 42 46.27 24.07 -6.77
C LYS A 42 45.78 23.18 -5.64
N THR A 43 44.53 23.36 -5.20
CA THR A 43 43.96 22.52 -4.13
C THR A 43 43.83 21.06 -4.56
N GLN A 44 43.44 20.79 -5.81
CA GLN A 44 43.34 19.45 -6.35
C GLN A 44 44.70 18.76 -6.44
N VAL A 45 45.72 19.48 -6.93
CA VAL A 45 47.09 18.97 -7.01
C VAL A 45 47.63 18.66 -5.62
N GLU A 46 47.43 19.54 -4.65
CA GLU A 46 47.83 19.33 -3.26
C GLU A 46 47.15 18.10 -2.65
N LEU A 47 45.83 17.96 -2.83
CA LEU A 47 45.08 16.81 -2.35
C LEU A 47 45.56 15.50 -2.98
N ARG A 48 45.80 15.51 -4.30
CA ARG A 48 46.31 14.34 -5.03
C ARG A 48 47.69 13.92 -4.51
N ASN A 49 48.57 14.88 -4.24
CA ASN A 49 49.88 14.60 -3.67
C ASN A 49 49.76 14.03 -2.25
N LYS A 50 48.91 14.61 -1.40
CA LYS A 50 48.66 14.11 -0.03
C LYS A 50 48.13 12.66 -0.03
N ILE A 51 47.21 12.33 -0.93
CA ILE A 51 46.67 10.97 -1.07
C ILE A 51 47.74 10.02 -1.63
N GLY A 52 48.52 10.46 -2.64
CA GLY A 52 49.58 9.65 -3.25
C GLY A 52 50.71 9.32 -2.29
N ASN A 53 51.04 10.24 -1.39
CA ASN A 53 52.06 10.08 -0.35
C ASN A 53 51.49 9.60 1.00
N PHE A 54 50.24 9.14 1.03
CA PHE A 54 49.59 8.71 2.26
C PHE A 54 50.29 7.49 2.88
N ASN A 55 50.76 7.65 4.13
CA ASN A 55 51.43 6.57 4.86
C ASN A 55 50.41 5.62 5.48
N LYS A 56 50.27 4.43 4.87
CA LYS A 56 49.36 3.37 5.34
C LYS A 56 49.73 2.83 6.73
N GLU A 57 50.99 2.94 7.15
CA GLU A 57 51.45 2.50 8.47
C GLU A 57 50.89 3.35 9.62
N GLN A 58 50.37 4.55 9.33
CA GLN A 58 49.69 5.40 10.31
C GLN A 58 48.23 4.99 10.53
N LEU A 59 47.68 4.11 9.70
CA LEU A 59 46.34 3.57 9.92
C LEU A 59 46.36 2.67 11.16
N LYS A 60 45.36 2.83 12.03
CA LYS A 60 45.19 1.94 13.17
C LYS A 60 44.93 0.52 12.64
N PRO A 61 45.75 -0.48 13.01
CA PRO A 61 45.51 -1.86 12.62
C PRO A 61 44.15 -2.31 13.15
N THR A 62 43.32 -2.85 12.26
CA THR A 62 41.99 -3.40 12.60
C THR A 62 41.98 -4.88 12.28
N THR A 63 41.82 -5.72 13.30
CA THR A 63 41.69 -7.16 13.14
C THR A 63 40.30 -7.48 12.59
N THR A 64 40.23 -8.05 11.39
CA THR A 64 38.97 -8.54 10.81
C THR A 64 38.74 -9.97 11.31
N GLU A 65 37.82 -10.16 12.26
CA GLU A 65 37.42 -11.49 12.71
C GLU A 65 36.45 -12.13 11.70
N LYS A 66 36.88 -13.18 11.00
CA LYS A 66 36.00 -14.03 10.21
C LYS A 66 35.17 -14.88 11.18
N LYS A 67 33.88 -14.58 11.34
CA LYS A 67 32.93 -15.40 12.13
C LYS A 67 32.63 -16.75 11.45
N ALA A 68 33.64 -17.60 11.29
CA ALA A 68 33.46 -18.99 10.90
C ALA A 68 33.41 -19.84 12.18
N ARG A 69 32.29 -19.76 12.92
CA ARG A 69 32.07 -20.71 14.02
C ARG A 69 31.62 -22.04 13.44
N LEU A 70 32.20 -23.13 13.93
CA LEU A 70 31.70 -24.46 13.62
C LEU A 70 30.26 -24.58 14.16
N PRO A 71 29.38 -25.35 13.49
CA PRO A 71 28.07 -25.65 14.02
C PRO A 71 28.18 -26.23 15.43
N THR A 72 27.29 -25.79 16.33
CA THR A 72 27.23 -26.35 17.67
C THR A 72 26.68 -27.78 17.64
N PRO A 73 26.98 -28.63 18.65
CA PRO A 73 26.37 -29.95 18.76
C PRO A 73 24.82 -29.91 18.72
N ASP A 74 24.22 -28.86 19.28
CA ASP A 74 22.77 -28.66 19.27
C ASP A 74 22.22 -28.37 17.88
N GLU A 75 22.92 -27.55 17.09
CA GLU A 75 22.57 -27.26 15.69
C GLU A 75 22.61 -28.55 14.85
N ILE A 76 23.64 -29.37 15.03
CA ILE A 76 23.78 -30.66 14.33
C ILE A 76 22.67 -31.65 14.75
N ASN A 77 22.38 -31.74 16.05
CA ASN A 77 21.36 -32.65 16.55
C ASN A 77 19.96 -32.24 16.08
N ARG A 78 19.68 -30.94 16.00
CA ARG A 78 18.42 -30.43 15.44
C ARG A 78 18.28 -30.79 13.97
N GLU A 79 19.32 -30.58 13.17
CA GLU A 79 19.32 -30.93 11.75
C GLU A 79 19.11 -32.44 11.53
N LYS A 80 19.78 -33.29 12.31
CA LYS A 80 19.58 -34.75 12.27
C LYS A 80 18.13 -35.16 12.56
N LYS A 81 17.51 -34.57 13.60
CA LYS A 81 16.11 -34.84 13.94
C LYS A 81 15.15 -34.42 12.83
N GLU A 82 15.41 -33.26 12.21
CA GLU A 82 14.59 -32.76 11.10
C GLU A 82 14.71 -33.69 9.87
N GLU A 83 15.92 -34.12 9.53
CA GLU A 83 16.15 -35.05 8.43
C GLU A 83 15.52 -36.42 8.67
N GLU A 84 15.59 -36.94 9.90
CA GLU A 84 14.92 -38.18 10.29
C GLU A 84 13.40 -38.07 10.15
N LEU A 85 12.82 -36.97 10.64
CA LEU A 85 11.39 -36.70 10.52
C LEU A 85 10.95 -36.61 9.04
N LYS A 86 11.69 -35.87 8.21
CA LYS A 86 11.41 -35.75 6.77
C LYS A 86 11.44 -37.12 6.09
N LYS A 87 12.45 -37.94 6.39
CA LYS A 87 12.56 -39.30 5.85
C LYS A 87 11.38 -40.16 6.28
N SER A 88 11.02 -40.16 7.55
CA SER A 88 9.88 -40.90 8.10
C SER A 88 8.57 -40.52 7.42
N ILE A 89 8.31 -39.22 7.23
CA ILE A 89 7.12 -38.74 6.53
C ILE A 89 7.16 -39.14 5.05
N SER A 90 8.31 -39.02 4.39
CA SER A 90 8.45 -39.36 2.97
C SER A 90 8.25 -40.85 2.68
N SER A 91 8.67 -41.72 3.60
CA SER A 91 8.53 -43.18 3.48
C SER A 91 7.20 -43.69 4.04
N PHE A 92 6.37 -42.82 4.61
CA PHE A 92 5.11 -43.19 5.23
C PHE A 92 4.12 -43.74 4.19
N LYS A 93 3.79 -45.02 4.31
CA LYS A 93 2.82 -45.69 3.44
C LYS A 93 1.40 -45.32 3.87
N ARG A 94 0.75 -44.39 3.17
CA ARG A 94 -0.65 -43.99 3.43
C ARG A 94 -1.62 -45.18 3.50
N ALA A 95 -1.35 -46.25 2.75
CA ALA A 95 -2.12 -47.50 2.78
C ALA A 95 -2.13 -48.23 4.14
N SER A 96 -1.23 -47.88 5.07
CA SER A 96 -1.23 -48.41 6.44
C SER A 96 -2.28 -47.74 7.33
N LEU A 97 -2.84 -46.59 6.93
CA LEU A 97 -3.90 -45.92 7.67
C LEU A 97 -5.18 -46.75 7.60
N LYS A 98 -5.82 -46.93 8.76
CA LYS A 98 -7.14 -47.56 8.82
C LYS A 98 -8.16 -46.63 8.14
N HIS A 99 -9.02 -47.22 7.32
CA HIS A 99 -10.15 -46.49 6.76
C HIS A 99 -11.09 -46.05 7.89
N THR A 100 -11.59 -44.82 7.81
CA THR A 100 -12.61 -44.31 8.72
C THR A 100 -13.70 -43.69 7.87
N ASP A 101 -14.93 -44.15 8.07
CA ASP A 101 -16.10 -43.61 7.41
C ASP A 101 -16.50 -42.32 8.13
N THR A 102 -16.37 -41.18 7.45
CA THR A 102 -16.88 -39.90 7.96
C THR A 102 -18.38 -39.83 7.73
N LEU A 103 -19.18 -40.04 8.80
CA LEU A 103 -20.61 -39.82 8.77
C LEU A 103 -20.92 -38.34 9.03
N GLU A 104 -21.30 -37.61 7.97
CA GLU A 104 -21.93 -36.30 8.11
C GLU A 104 -23.30 -36.48 8.78
N LYS A 105 -23.43 -36.05 10.04
CA LYS A 105 -24.71 -36.06 10.74
C LYS A 105 -25.49 -34.81 10.34
N ASN A 106 -26.47 -34.99 9.46
CA ASN A 106 -27.51 -34.00 9.21
C ASN A 106 -28.82 -34.44 9.90
N PRO A 107 -28.92 -34.34 11.24
CA PRO A 107 -30.13 -34.72 11.95
C PRO A 107 -31.29 -33.82 11.53
N LEU A 108 -32.45 -34.42 11.29
CA LEU A 108 -33.68 -33.65 11.06
C LEU A 108 -34.00 -32.81 12.30
N PRO A 109 -34.62 -31.63 12.11
CA PRO A 109 -35.06 -30.81 13.24
C PRO A 109 -36.02 -31.61 14.14
N PRO A 110 -35.96 -31.42 15.47
CA PRO A 110 -36.82 -32.13 16.40
C PRO A 110 -38.29 -31.78 16.17
N THR A 111 -39.19 -32.70 16.49
CA THR A 111 -40.65 -32.51 16.34
C THR A 111 -41.15 -31.23 16.99
N GLU A 112 -40.57 -30.82 18.12
CA GLU A 112 -40.91 -29.59 18.83
C GLU A 112 -40.60 -28.33 18.00
N ALA A 113 -39.45 -28.28 17.33
CA ALA A 113 -39.09 -27.16 16.46
C ALA A 113 -40.09 -27.02 15.29
N ILE A 114 -40.49 -28.14 14.69
CA ILE A 114 -41.49 -28.17 13.61
C ILE A 114 -42.85 -27.69 14.12
N GLN A 115 -43.26 -28.11 15.32
CA GLN A 115 -44.53 -27.68 15.91
C GLN A 115 -44.52 -26.20 16.28
N GLN A 116 -43.40 -25.69 16.80
CA GLN A 116 -43.24 -24.28 17.12
C GLN A 116 -43.31 -23.42 15.86
N GLU A 117 -42.66 -23.84 14.78
CA GLU A 117 -42.71 -23.15 13.51
C GLU A 117 -44.12 -23.15 12.90
N LYS A 118 -44.82 -24.29 12.92
CA LYS A 118 -46.23 -24.37 12.50
C LYS A 118 -47.12 -23.40 13.27
N LYS A 119 -47.02 -23.38 14.61
CA LYS A 119 -47.77 -22.44 15.45
C LYS A 119 -47.45 -20.98 15.12
N ALA A 120 -46.18 -20.67 14.91
CA ALA A 120 -45.75 -19.32 14.56
C ALA A 120 -46.31 -18.87 13.20
N VAL A 121 -46.32 -19.76 12.21
CA VAL A 121 -46.90 -19.49 10.88
C VAL A 121 -48.41 -19.30 10.98
N GLU A 122 -49.12 -20.19 11.66
CA GLU A 122 -50.57 -20.08 11.87
C GLU A 122 -50.94 -18.79 12.59
N PHE A 123 -50.21 -18.42 13.64
CA PHE A 123 -50.42 -17.17 14.37
C PHE A 123 -50.26 -15.93 13.48
N ARG A 124 -49.18 -15.89 12.68
CA ARG A 124 -48.96 -14.79 11.72
C ARG A 124 -50.07 -14.70 10.69
N ASN A 125 -50.52 -15.84 10.16
CA ASN A 125 -51.60 -15.89 9.18
C ASN A 125 -52.93 -15.41 9.78
N ASN A 126 -53.24 -15.80 11.01
CA ASN A 126 -54.45 -15.36 11.71
C ASN A 126 -54.46 -13.85 11.96
N ILE A 127 -53.32 -13.25 12.31
CA ILE A 127 -53.21 -11.79 12.45
C ILE A 127 -53.34 -11.11 11.08
N ALA A 128 -52.66 -11.63 10.06
CA ALA A 128 -52.67 -11.04 8.73
C ALA A 128 -54.08 -11.06 8.11
N GLY A 129 -54.85 -12.13 8.35
CA GLY A 129 -56.24 -12.28 7.90
C GLY A 129 -57.29 -11.74 8.87
N PHE A 130 -56.91 -11.00 9.91
CA PHE A 130 -57.88 -10.54 10.91
C PHE A 130 -58.77 -9.41 10.37
N GLU A 131 -60.04 -9.74 10.16
CA GLU A 131 -61.07 -8.81 9.73
C GLU A 131 -61.47 -7.84 10.87
N LYS A 132 -60.92 -6.61 10.83
CA LYS A 132 -61.18 -5.56 11.83
C LYS A 132 -62.68 -5.23 11.99
N GLY A 133 -63.50 -5.53 10.97
CA GLY A 133 -64.95 -5.37 11.02
C GLY A 133 -65.65 -6.29 12.03
N GLN A 134 -65.01 -7.38 12.47
CA GLN A 134 -65.55 -8.30 13.48
C GLN A 134 -65.40 -7.79 14.92
N LEU A 135 -64.66 -6.69 15.13
CA LEU A 135 -64.51 -6.08 16.44
C LEU A 135 -65.84 -5.47 16.90
N LYS A 136 -66.30 -5.90 18.08
CA LYS A 136 -67.49 -5.32 18.71
C LYS A 136 -67.25 -3.83 18.98
N LYS A 137 -68.22 -2.99 18.63
CA LYS A 137 -68.19 -1.56 18.94
C LYS A 137 -68.28 -1.41 20.46
N ALA A 138 -67.27 -0.80 21.07
CA ALA A 138 -67.27 -0.44 22.47
C ALA A 138 -67.55 1.05 22.59
N LYS A 139 -68.44 1.43 23.51
CA LYS A 139 -68.66 2.83 23.88
C LYS A 139 -67.49 3.25 24.77
N THR A 140 -66.65 4.15 24.29
CA THR A 140 -65.57 4.74 25.08
C THR A 140 -66.06 6.09 25.60
N ASP A 141 -66.20 6.20 26.92
CA ASP A 141 -66.51 7.47 27.57
C ASP A 141 -65.21 8.23 27.85
N GLU A 142 -64.83 9.12 26.93
CA GLU A 142 -63.72 10.05 27.12
C GLU A 142 -64.19 11.25 27.95
N LYS A 143 -63.78 11.28 29.23
CA LYS A 143 -64.12 12.38 30.14
C LYS A 143 -63.22 13.59 29.88
N ASN A 144 -63.59 14.40 28.89
CA ASN A 144 -63.05 15.74 28.72
C ASN A 144 -63.84 16.72 29.62
N LEU A 145 -63.65 16.60 30.93
CA LEU A 145 -64.21 17.55 31.89
C LEU A 145 -63.50 18.90 31.70
N LEU A 146 -64.26 19.95 31.41
CA LEU A 146 -63.75 21.32 31.50
C LEU A 146 -63.49 21.63 32.98
N PRO A 147 -62.35 22.26 33.33
CA PRO A 147 -62.07 22.64 34.71
C PRO A 147 -63.23 23.45 35.32
N THR A 148 -63.59 23.15 36.56
CA THR A 148 -64.65 23.88 37.27
C THR A 148 -64.21 25.29 37.63
N LYS A 149 -65.17 26.18 37.93
CA LYS A 149 -64.83 27.55 38.35
C LYS A 149 -64.01 27.55 39.64
N GLU A 150 -64.25 26.61 40.55
CA GLU A 150 -63.46 26.46 41.77
C GLU A 150 -62.02 26.04 41.44
N GLU A 151 -61.82 25.09 40.52
CA GLU A 151 -60.49 24.64 40.09
C GLU A 151 -59.71 25.77 39.42
N ILE A 152 -60.37 26.54 38.54
CA ILE A 152 -59.77 27.71 37.87
C ILE A 152 -59.43 28.81 38.89
N ALA A 153 -60.29 29.03 39.89
CA ALA A 153 -60.06 30.03 40.92
C ALA A 153 -58.90 29.63 41.86
N ALA A 154 -58.84 28.35 42.24
CA ALA A 154 -57.73 27.79 43.01
C ALA A 154 -56.41 27.92 42.25
N GLU A 155 -56.39 27.60 40.95
CA GLU A 155 -55.20 27.76 40.11
C GLU A 155 -54.77 29.24 40.00
N LYS A 156 -55.73 30.17 39.78
CA LYS A 156 -55.44 31.60 39.74
C LYS A 156 -54.92 32.15 41.08
N ALA A 157 -55.41 31.63 42.21
CA ALA A 157 -54.94 32.02 43.53
C ALA A 157 -53.55 31.47 43.83
N ALA A 158 -53.26 30.23 43.41
CA ALA A 158 -51.94 29.63 43.49
C ALA A 158 -50.91 30.36 42.62
N ALA A 159 -51.31 30.87 41.44
CA ALA A 159 -50.45 31.62 40.53
C ALA A 159 -50.19 33.09 40.94
N LYS A 160 -50.87 33.62 41.97
CA LYS A 160 -50.72 34.99 42.49
C LYS A 160 -49.95 35.07 43.82
N LYS A 161 -49.45 33.93 44.31
CA LYS A 161 -48.52 33.81 45.44
C LYS A 161 -47.09 33.73 44.92
#